data_AF-A0A5R8QL17-F1
#
_entry.id   AF-A0A5R8QL17-F1
#
_cell.length_a   1.000
_cell.length_b   1.000
_cell.length_c   1.000
_cell.angle_alpha   90.00
_cell.angle_beta   90.00
_cell.angle_gamma   90.00
#
_symmetry.space_group_name_H-M   'P 1'
#
loop_
_entity.id
_entity.type
_entity.pdbx_description
1 polymer ?
#
loop_
_entity_poly.entity_id
_entity_poly.type
_entity_poly.pdbx_seq_one_letter_code
_entity_poly.pdbx_strand_id
1 'polypeptide(L)'
;MGSFGERVYRLFENALTQVFDLNLTTILEDREREFWIIGIDSGNQRLTPICGNFSQTELEEINKVFHDSEAGMCVDAQNHLCLPDRKVDVLLVNLRLISVTDREMFPLLSHEASHYLEQLHIRMNYTEIDCQNAEIIEDCFDIYNRRLHFPDWCLLLAFAARRVAERKIFEYQSIRTFLEDAIPESTRPEWRPGEISELKSARASGEPRTDD
;
A
#
# COMPACT_ATOMS: atom_id res chain seq x y z
N MET A 1 16.94 18.25 4.50
CA MET A 1 15.83 17.56 3.82
C MET A 1 16.41 16.29 3.23
N GLY A 2 15.86 15.13 3.56
CA GLY A 2 16.33 13.85 3.03
C GLY A 2 16.06 13.71 1.54
N SER A 3 16.69 12.72 0.90
CA SER A 3 16.44 12.43 -0.52
C SER A 3 15.01 11.92 -0.73
N PHE A 4 14.49 11.96 -1.97
CA PHE A 4 13.18 11.37 -2.29
C PHE A 4 13.11 9.89 -1.92
N GLY A 5 14.22 9.15 -2.12
CA GLY A 5 14.32 7.75 -1.71
C GLY A 5 14.16 7.53 -0.21
N GLU A 6 14.87 8.31 0.62
CA GLU A 6 14.72 8.25 2.08
C GLU A 6 13.29 8.54 2.53
N ARG A 7 12.63 9.47 1.85
CA ARG A 7 11.23 9.83 2.11
C ARG A 7 10.28 8.67 1.80
N VAL A 8 10.40 8.07 0.61
CA VAL A 8 9.58 6.92 0.19
C VAL A 8 9.84 5.72 1.11
N TYR A 9 11.11 5.39 1.36
CA TYR A 9 11.50 4.30 2.25
C TYR A 9 10.86 4.45 3.63
N ARG A 10 11.03 5.63 4.25
CA ARG A 10 10.46 5.91 5.57
C ARG A 10 8.94 5.79 5.58
N LEU A 11 8.25 6.29 4.56
CA LEU A 11 6.79 6.22 4.52
C LEU A 11 6.27 4.80 4.29
N PHE A 12 6.96 4.01 3.46
CA PHE A 12 6.65 2.60 3.27
C PHE A 12 6.90 1.78 4.55
N GLU A 13 8.03 2.03 5.23
CA GLU A 13 8.31 1.45 6.54
C GLU A 13 7.29 1.89 7.60
N ASN A 14 6.83 3.14 7.58
CA ASN A 14 5.75 3.62 8.43
C ASN A 14 4.41 2.92 8.13
N ALA A 15 4.11 2.63 6.86
CA ALA A 15 2.92 1.84 6.54
C ALA A 15 3.03 0.45 7.18
N LEU A 16 4.14 -0.25 7.00
CA LEU A 16 4.36 -1.56 7.62
C LEU A 16 4.28 -1.51 9.16
N THR A 17 4.98 -0.57 9.80
CA THR A 17 5.10 -0.51 11.26
C THR A 17 3.86 0.09 11.94
N GLN A 18 3.30 1.16 11.41
CA GLN A 18 2.18 1.88 12.06
C GLN A 18 0.81 1.37 11.62
N VAL A 19 0.70 0.66 10.51
CA VAL A 19 -0.57 0.12 10.04
C VAL A 19 -0.62 -1.38 10.30
N PHE A 20 0.40 -2.11 9.86
CA PHE A 20 0.45 -3.56 9.89
C PHE A 20 1.20 -4.14 11.09
N ASP A 21 1.78 -3.29 11.94
CA ASP A 21 2.57 -3.71 13.11
C ASP A 21 3.73 -4.67 12.72
N LEU A 22 4.31 -4.46 11.52
CA LEU A 22 5.43 -5.22 10.95
C LEU A 22 6.66 -4.34 10.74
N ASN A 23 7.85 -4.94 10.80
CA ASN A 23 9.12 -4.25 10.55
C ASN A 23 9.74 -4.73 9.24
N LEU A 24 10.05 -3.79 8.33
CA LEU A 24 10.64 -4.12 7.03
C LEU A 24 11.99 -4.81 7.17
N THR A 25 12.88 -4.33 8.04
CA THR A 25 14.18 -4.95 8.29
C THR A 25 14.04 -6.39 8.74
N THR A 26 13.13 -6.70 9.68
CA THR A 26 12.88 -8.07 10.12
C THR A 26 12.38 -8.96 8.97
N ILE A 27 11.43 -8.48 8.15
CA ILE A 27 10.91 -9.23 6.99
C ILE A 27 12.05 -9.57 6.02
N LEU A 28 12.93 -8.61 5.75
CA LEU A 28 14.04 -8.76 4.82
C LEU A 28 15.13 -9.70 5.37
N GLU A 29 15.48 -9.57 6.65
CA GLU A 29 16.45 -10.43 7.33
C GLU A 29 16.01 -11.89 7.35
N ASP A 30 14.75 -12.16 7.71
CA ASP A 30 14.17 -13.51 7.75
C ASP A 30 14.17 -14.20 6.38
N ARG A 31 14.13 -13.41 5.30
CA ARG A 31 14.14 -13.90 3.91
C ARG A 31 15.51 -13.80 3.24
N GLU A 32 16.50 -13.25 3.94
CA GLU A 32 17.84 -12.93 3.41
C GLU A 32 17.80 -12.07 2.13
N ARG A 33 16.98 -11.01 2.14
CA ARG A 33 16.76 -10.14 0.97
C ARG A 33 17.19 -8.71 1.20
N GLU A 34 17.58 -8.04 0.12
CA GLU A 34 17.71 -6.59 0.08
C GLU A 34 16.37 -5.92 -0.24
N PHE A 35 16.29 -4.60 -0.03
CA PHE A 35 15.16 -3.79 -0.48
C PHE A 35 15.61 -2.63 -1.33
N TRP A 36 15.01 -2.52 -2.50
CA TRP A 36 15.37 -1.60 -3.55
C TRP A 36 14.18 -0.70 -3.88
N ILE A 37 14.44 0.56 -4.23
CA ILE A 37 13.45 1.52 -4.70
C ILE A 37 13.85 2.00 -6.09
N ILE A 38 12.94 1.82 -7.04
CA ILE A 38 13.09 2.25 -8.42
C ILE A 38 11.97 3.23 -8.75
N GLY A 39 12.33 4.39 -9.30
CA GLY A 39 11.39 5.38 -9.79
C GLY A 39 10.86 5.04 -11.16
N ILE A 40 9.55 5.19 -11.35
CA ILE A 40 8.88 5.07 -12.65
C ILE A 40 8.68 6.48 -13.22
N ASP A 41 9.31 6.76 -14.35
CA ASP A 41 8.99 7.92 -15.19
C ASP A 41 7.96 7.50 -16.24
N SER A 42 6.68 7.58 -15.89
CA SER A 42 5.56 7.25 -16.78
C SER A 42 5.58 8.06 -18.08
N GLY A 43 5.99 9.33 -18.01
CA GLY A 43 5.99 10.22 -19.16
C GLY A 43 7.02 9.83 -20.22
N ASN A 44 8.17 9.29 -19.79
CA ASN A 44 9.24 8.86 -20.68
C ASN A 44 9.37 7.33 -20.81
N GLN A 45 8.51 6.57 -20.13
CA GLN A 45 8.58 5.10 -20.02
C GLN A 45 9.97 4.59 -19.63
N ARG A 46 10.51 5.16 -18.55
CA ARG A 46 11.86 4.84 -18.05
C ARG A 46 11.86 4.56 -16.56
N LEU A 47 12.77 3.68 -16.16
CA LEU A 47 13.10 3.43 -14.77
C LEU A 47 14.30 4.28 -14.34
N THR A 48 14.23 4.85 -13.13
CA THR A 48 15.29 5.64 -12.51
C THR A 48 15.68 4.99 -11.19
N PRO A 49 16.94 4.59 -10.96
CA PRO A 49 17.33 4.06 -9.66
C PRO A 49 17.21 5.16 -8.59
N ILE A 50 16.52 4.85 -7.49
CA ILE A 50 16.37 5.78 -6.37
C ILE A 50 17.21 5.32 -5.17
N CYS A 51 17.07 4.06 -4.76
CA CYS A 51 17.77 3.48 -3.62
C CYS A 51 18.02 2.00 -3.86
N GLY A 52 19.24 1.51 -3.60
CA GLY A 52 19.62 0.12 -3.89
C GLY A 52 20.87 0.03 -4.76
N ASN A 53 21.35 -1.19 -4.98
CA ASN A 53 22.60 -1.45 -5.70
C ASN A 53 22.32 -2.12 -7.06
N PHE A 54 22.00 -1.30 -8.05
CA PHE A 54 21.65 -1.77 -9.40
C PHE A 54 22.79 -1.52 -10.39
N SER A 55 23.00 -2.47 -11.29
CA SER A 55 23.69 -2.23 -12.55
C SER A 55 22.73 -1.67 -13.61
N GLN A 56 23.31 -1.00 -14.61
CA GLN A 56 22.55 -0.49 -15.74
C GLN A 56 21.81 -1.62 -16.50
N THR A 57 22.45 -2.78 -16.65
CA THR A 57 21.87 -3.95 -17.31
C THR A 57 20.65 -4.48 -16.56
N GLU A 58 20.68 -4.52 -15.23
CA GLU A 58 19.52 -4.94 -14.43
C GLU A 58 18.34 -4.00 -14.63
N LEU A 59 18.57 -2.68 -14.59
CA LEU A 59 17.50 -1.70 -14.87
C LEU A 59 16.91 -1.89 -16.27
N GLU A 60 17.73 -2.19 -17.27
CA GLU A 60 17.26 -2.45 -18.64
C GLU A 60 16.41 -3.72 -18.74
N GLU A 61 16.75 -4.80 -18.02
CA GLU A 61 15.93 -6.01 -17.97
C GLU A 61 14.58 -5.76 -17.29
N ILE A 62 14.58 -5.05 -16.15
CA ILE A 62 13.34 -4.67 -15.45
C ILE A 62 12.46 -3.82 -16.39
N ASN A 63 13.05 -2.87 -17.13
CA ASN A 63 12.32 -1.97 -18.02
C ASN A 63 11.64 -2.70 -19.20
N LYS A 64 12.03 -3.95 -19.53
CA LYS A 64 11.37 -4.75 -20.57
C LYS A 64 10.06 -5.38 -20.12
N VAL A 65 9.90 -5.61 -18.81
CA VAL A 65 8.76 -6.34 -18.22
C VAL A 65 7.89 -5.47 -17.33
N PHE A 66 8.37 -4.30 -16.94
CA PHE A 66 7.63 -3.37 -16.10
C PHE A 66 6.41 -2.77 -16.82
N HIS A 67 5.30 -2.65 -16.10
CA HIS A 67 4.07 -2.00 -16.53
C HIS A 67 3.81 -0.75 -15.69
N ASP A 68 3.51 0.36 -16.36
CA ASP A 68 3.24 1.63 -15.69
C ASP A 68 2.10 1.52 -14.67
N SER A 69 2.33 2.05 -13.48
CA SER A 69 1.42 1.99 -12.34
C SER A 69 1.37 3.34 -11.65
N GLU A 70 0.17 3.68 -11.23
CA GLU A 70 -0.16 4.95 -10.62
C GLU A 70 0.34 5.04 -9.16
N ALA A 71 0.14 3.98 -8.37
CA ALA A 71 0.57 3.87 -6.98
C ALA A 71 1.99 3.30 -6.83
N GLY A 72 2.41 2.49 -7.80
CA GLY A 72 3.66 1.75 -7.75
C GLY A 72 3.46 0.24 -7.86
N MET A 73 4.48 -0.54 -7.52
CA MET A 73 4.37 -1.98 -7.33
C MET A 73 5.52 -2.45 -6.44
N CYS A 74 5.23 -3.10 -5.31
CA CYS A 74 6.24 -3.83 -4.56
C CYS A 74 6.24 -5.31 -4.97
N VAL A 75 7.40 -5.83 -5.38
CA VAL A 75 7.54 -7.19 -5.93
C VAL A 75 8.84 -7.89 -5.55
N ASP A 76 8.77 -9.21 -5.46
CA ASP A 76 9.94 -10.09 -5.53
C ASP A 76 10.59 -9.99 -6.92
N ALA A 77 11.79 -9.40 -7.00
CA ALA A 77 12.47 -9.19 -8.27
C ALA A 77 12.91 -10.49 -8.98
N GLN A 78 13.13 -11.59 -8.24
CA GLN A 78 13.50 -12.88 -8.84
C GLN A 78 12.36 -13.43 -9.68
N ASN A 79 11.14 -13.32 -9.15
CA ASN A 79 9.96 -13.91 -9.74
C ASN A 79 9.27 -12.97 -10.73
N HIS A 80 9.37 -11.65 -10.53
CA HIS A 80 8.56 -10.68 -11.27
C HIS A 80 9.35 -9.71 -12.13
N LEU A 81 10.66 -9.50 -11.90
CA LEU A 81 11.45 -8.48 -12.58
C LEU A 81 12.67 -9.03 -13.34
N CYS A 82 12.64 -10.32 -13.70
CA CYS A 82 13.70 -10.97 -14.47
C CYS A 82 15.10 -10.89 -13.81
N LEU A 83 15.18 -10.82 -12.49
CA LEU A 83 16.44 -10.82 -11.73
C LEU A 83 16.63 -12.12 -10.92
N PRO A 84 16.71 -13.31 -11.57
CA PRO A 84 16.66 -14.60 -10.88
C PRO A 84 17.77 -14.81 -9.84
N ASP A 85 18.94 -14.18 -10.05
CA ASP A 85 20.11 -14.33 -9.19
C ASP A 85 20.15 -13.31 -8.02
N ARG A 86 19.14 -12.45 -7.89
CA ARG A 86 19.11 -11.38 -6.87
C ARG A 86 18.04 -11.63 -5.82
N LYS A 87 18.46 -11.91 -4.58
CA LYS A 87 17.54 -11.93 -3.42
C LYS A 87 17.15 -10.51 -3.03
N VAL A 88 16.19 -9.92 -3.74
CA VAL A 88 15.80 -8.52 -3.54
C VAL A 88 14.31 -8.28 -3.76
N ASP A 89 13.70 -7.53 -2.86
CA ASP A 89 12.38 -6.97 -3.07
C ASP A 89 12.51 -5.54 -3.61
N VAL A 90 11.69 -5.21 -4.58
CA VAL A 90 11.75 -3.92 -5.27
C VAL A 90 10.41 -3.21 -5.11
N LEU A 91 10.44 -1.99 -4.57
CA LEU A 91 9.35 -1.03 -4.64
C LEU A 91 9.56 -0.12 -5.86
N LEU A 92 8.73 -0.33 -6.88
CA LEU A 92 8.57 0.59 -8.00
C LEU A 92 7.65 1.72 -7.55
N VAL A 93 8.09 2.97 -7.65
CA VAL A 93 7.34 4.14 -7.19
C VAL A 93 7.24 5.18 -8.30
N ASN A 94 6.06 5.73 -8.53
CA ASN A 94 5.89 6.74 -9.57
C ASN A 94 6.62 8.04 -9.21
N LEU A 95 7.49 8.54 -10.11
CA LEU A 95 8.26 9.76 -9.88
C LEU A 95 7.38 11.02 -9.79
N ARG A 96 6.14 10.97 -10.30
CA ARG A 96 5.16 12.05 -10.10
C ARG A 96 4.85 12.30 -8.62
N LEU A 97 5.11 11.32 -7.74
CA LEU A 97 4.93 11.46 -6.29
C LEU A 97 6.02 12.32 -5.63
N ILE A 98 7.07 12.74 -6.33
CA ILE A 98 8.08 13.66 -5.79
C ILE A 98 7.46 14.94 -5.25
N SER A 99 6.44 15.47 -5.94
CA SER A 99 5.84 16.78 -5.64
C SER A 99 4.67 16.74 -4.65
N VAL A 100 4.15 15.56 -4.32
CA VAL A 100 3.01 15.44 -3.39
C VAL A 100 3.49 15.40 -1.93
N THR A 101 2.60 15.68 -0.98
CA THR A 101 2.87 15.67 0.47
C THR A 101 2.92 14.24 1.05
N ASP A 102 3.46 14.08 2.27
CA ASP A 102 3.50 12.77 2.94
C ASP A 102 2.09 12.22 3.17
N ARG A 103 1.12 13.11 3.47
CA ARG A 103 -0.29 12.78 3.63
C ARG A 103 -0.90 12.20 2.35
N GLU A 104 -0.54 12.74 1.19
CA GLU A 104 -1.04 12.28 -0.11
C GLU A 104 -0.32 11.00 -0.58
N MET A 105 0.96 10.83 -0.24
CA MET A 105 1.75 9.66 -0.64
C MET A 105 1.49 8.43 0.23
N PHE A 106 1.23 8.62 1.53
CA PHE A 106 1.10 7.52 2.49
C PHE A 106 -0.02 6.52 2.17
N PRO A 107 -1.23 6.93 1.74
CA PRO A 107 -2.28 6.01 1.33
C PRO A 107 -1.85 5.11 0.17
N LEU A 108 -1.20 5.68 -0.86
CA LEU A 108 -0.68 4.93 -2.01
C LEU A 108 0.43 3.95 -1.58
N LEU A 109 1.33 4.34 -0.68
CA LEU A 109 2.34 3.42 -0.16
C LEU A 109 1.75 2.32 0.73
N SER A 110 0.63 2.57 1.40
CA SER A 110 -0.10 1.55 2.16
C SER A 110 -0.84 0.56 1.23
N HIS A 111 -1.31 1.04 0.08
CA HIS A 111 -1.81 0.19 -1.01
C HIS A 111 -0.70 -0.75 -1.51
N GLU A 112 0.49 -0.21 -1.80
CA GLU A 112 1.63 -1.03 -2.22
C GLU A 112 2.11 -2.00 -1.15
N ALA A 113 2.11 -1.58 0.13
CA ALA A 113 2.42 -2.47 1.24
C ALA A 113 1.40 -3.62 1.33
N SER A 114 0.13 -3.38 1.02
CA SER A 114 -0.90 -4.43 0.99
C SER A 114 -0.59 -5.46 -0.10
N HIS A 115 -0.15 -5.04 -1.29
CA HIS A 115 0.29 -5.97 -2.35
C HIS A 115 1.52 -6.76 -1.93
N TYR A 116 2.49 -6.09 -1.32
CA TYR A 116 3.69 -6.76 -0.82
C TYR A 116 3.34 -7.86 0.19
N LEU A 117 2.52 -7.56 1.18
CA LEU A 117 2.15 -8.52 2.22
C LEU A 117 1.30 -9.68 1.68
N GLU A 118 0.48 -9.44 0.66
CA GLU A 118 -0.27 -10.48 -0.06
C GLU A 118 0.68 -11.48 -0.75
N GLN A 119 1.70 -10.98 -1.45
CA GLN A 119 2.73 -11.82 -2.09
C GLN A 119 3.53 -12.65 -1.08
N LEU A 120 3.71 -12.13 0.14
CA LEU A 120 4.35 -12.85 1.24
C LEU A 120 3.40 -13.82 1.96
N HIS A 121 2.14 -13.87 1.56
CA HIS A 121 1.08 -14.64 2.22
C HIS A 121 0.94 -14.33 3.71
N ILE A 122 1.22 -13.09 4.11
CA ILE A 122 1.08 -12.63 5.50
C ILE A 122 -0.40 -12.33 5.76
N ARG A 123 -0.94 -12.97 6.80
CA ARG A 123 -2.31 -12.71 7.26
C ARG A 123 -2.32 -11.90 8.53
N MET A 124 -3.31 -11.02 8.64
CA MET A 124 -3.58 -10.20 9.82
C MET A 124 -4.76 -10.77 10.62
N ASN A 125 -4.93 -10.27 11.84
CA ASN A 125 -6.14 -10.53 12.62
C ASN A 125 -7.28 -9.63 12.11
N TYR A 126 -7.95 -10.09 11.06
CA TYR A 126 -9.06 -9.38 10.44
C TYR A 126 -10.30 -9.37 11.33
N THR A 127 -11.05 -8.28 11.27
CA THR A 127 -12.33 -8.10 11.95
C THR A 127 -13.48 -8.18 10.95
N GLU A 128 -14.72 -8.26 11.42
CA GLU A 128 -15.91 -8.31 10.55
C GLU A 128 -15.99 -7.09 9.61
N ILE A 129 -15.63 -5.90 10.10
CA ILE A 129 -15.60 -4.67 9.30
C ILE A 129 -14.52 -4.71 8.22
N ASP A 130 -13.39 -5.40 8.46
CA ASP A 130 -12.36 -5.60 7.44
C ASP A 130 -12.89 -6.49 6.31
N CYS A 131 -13.58 -7.58 6.65
CA CYS A 131 -14.18 -8.49 5.67
C CYS A 131 -15.27 -7.80 4.83
N GLN A 132 -16.18 -7.07 5.48
CA GLN A 132 -17.25 -6.35 4.78
C GLN A 132 -16.69 -5.32 3.80
N ASN A 133 -15.70 -4.53 4.23
CA ASN A 133 -15.08 -3.54 3.35
C ASN A 133 -14.24 -4.19 2.25
N ALA A 134 -13.60 -5.32 2.50
CA ALA A 134 -12.87 -6.06 1.48
C ALA A 134 -13.78 -6.55 0.34
N GLU A 135 -14.97 -7.06 0.66
CA GLU A 135 -15.98 -7.45 -0.33
C GLU A 135 -16.41 -6.25 -1.20
N ILE A 136 -16.64 -5.09 -0.57
CA ILE A 136 -16.99 -3.85 -1.28
C ILE A 136 -15.85 -3.40 -2.19
N ILE A 137 -14.60 -3.45 -1.71
CA ILE A 137 -13.41 -3.11 -2.50
C ILE A 137 -13.26 -4.07 -3.69
N GLU A 138 -13.43 -5.37 -3.48
CA GLU A 138 -13.35 -6.37 -4.55
C GLU A 138 -14.41 -6.12 -5.64
N ASP A 139 -15.63 -5.76 -5.22
CA ASP A 139 -16.73 -5.49 -6.15
C ASP A 139 -16.54 -4.24 -7.01
N CYS A 140 -15.68 -3.34 -6.57
CA CYS A 140 -15.35 -2.12 -7.29
C CYS A 140 -14.43 -2.33 -8.49
N PHE A 141 -13.66 -3.41 -8.50
CA PHE A 141 -12.80 -3.72 -9.63
C PHE A 141 -13.60 -4.47 -10.70
N ASP A 142 -13.52 -3.98 -11.94
CA ASP A 142 -14.00 -4.74 -13.10
C ASP A 142 -13.27 -6.08 -13.22
N ILE A 143 -13.80 -6.99 -14.04
CA ILE A 143 -13.24 -8.35 -14.20
C ILE A 143 -11.76 -8.33 -14.62
N TYR A 144 -11.31 -7.29 -15.32
CA TYR A 144 -9.91 -7.15 -15.75
C TYR A 144 -9.02 -6.78 -14.57
N ASN A 145 -9.46 -5.84 -13.74
CA ASN A 145 -8.75 -5.37 -12.55
C ASN A 145 -8.82 -6.35 -11.37
N ARG A 146 -9.85 -7.20 -11.28
CA ARG A 146 -9.93 -8.32 -10.30
C ARG A 146 -8.77 -9.32 -10.43
N ARG A 147 -8.11 -9.39 -11.60
CA ARG A 147 -6.95 -10.28 -11.79
C ARG A 147 -5.66 -9.76 -11.13
N LEU A 148 -5.60 -8.46 -10.85
CA LEU A 148 -4.46 -7.80 -10.22
C LEU A 148 -4.68 -7.60 -8.71
N HIS A 149 -5.93 -7.65 -8.26
CA HIS A 149 -6.34 -7.43 -6.87
C HIS A 149 -6.99 -8.71 -6.33
N PHE A 150 -6.17 -9.56 -5.70
CA PHE A 150 -6.65 -10.80 -5.10
C PHE A 150 -7.49 -10.52 -3.85
N PRO A 151 -8.41 -11.42 -3.44
CA PRO A 151 -9.23 -11.24 -2.24
C PRO A 151 -8.42 -10.94 -0.96
N ASP A 152 -7.23 -11.54 -0.83
CA ASP A 152 -6.33 -11.31 0.31
C ASP A 152 -5.75 -9.88 0.31
N TRP A 153 -5.52 -9.28 -0.86
CA TRP A 153 -5.11 -7.88 -0.96
C TRP A 153 -6.25 -6.94 -0.52
N CYS A 154 -7.49 -7.19 -0.94
CA CYS A 154 -8.64 -6.38 -0.51
C CYS A 154 -8.79 -6.40 1.02
N LEU A 155 -8.57 -7.56 1.65
CA LEU A 155 -8.55 -7.72 3.10
C LEU A 155 -7.43 -6.93 3.78
N LEU A 156 -6.22 -6.95 3.22
CA LEU A 156 -5.08 -6.18 3.74
C LEU A 156 -5.32 -4.67 3.61
N LEU A 157 -5.90 -4.21 2.49
CA LEU A 157 -6.22 -2.79 2.30
C LEU A 157 -7.35 -2.33 3.22
N ALA A 158 -8.41 -3.14 3.38
CA ALA A 158 -9.49 -2.86 4.32
C ALA A 158 -8.99 -2.78 5.77
N PHE A 159 -8.13 -3.73 6.16
CA PHE A 159 -7.42 -3.70 7.42
C PHE A 159 -6.60 -2.41 7.57
N ALA A 160 -5.85 -2.03 6.54
CA ALA A 160 -5.04 -0.82 6.57
C ALA A 160 -5.88 0.44 6.83
N ALA A 161 -6.99 0.57 6.09
CA ALA A 161 -7.90 1.68 6.24
C ALA A 161 -8.50 1.78 7.64
N ARG A 162 -8.92 0.65 8.22
CA ARG A 162 -9.38 0.61 9.61
C ARG A 162 -8.29 1.06 10.58
N ARG A 163 -7.08 0.50 10.47
CA ARG A 163 -5.96 0.84 11.39
C ARG A 163 -5.58 2.30 11.29
N VAL A 164 -5.56 2.86 10.09
CA VAL A 164 -5.29 4.28 9.87
C VAL A 164 -6.36 5.15 10.53
N ALA A 165 -7.65 4.83 10.36
CA ALA A 165 -8.75 5.56 10.99
C ALA A 165 -8.74 5.43 12.52
N GLU A 166 -8.50 4.22 13.06
CA GLU A 166 -8.41 3.97 14.51
C GLU A 166 -7.26 4.76 15.15
N ARG A 167 -6.08 4.72 14.53
CA ARG A 167 -4.85 5.36 15.03
C ARG A 167 -4.76 6.84 14.66
N LYS A 168 -5.69 7.35 13.83
CA LYS A 168 -5.72 8.72 13.30
C LYS A 168 -4.41 9.12 12.62
N ILE A 169 -3.80 8.18 11.90
CA ILE A 169 -2.56 8.41 11.16
C ILE A 169 -2.85 9.46 10.08
N PHE A 170 -2.00 10.50 9.98
CA PHE A 170 -2.21 11.65 9.09
C PHE A 170 -3.61 12.30 9.18
N GLU A 171 -4.23 12.26 10.37
CA GLU A 171 -5.55 12.84 10.65
C GLU A 171 -6.72 12.20 9.87
N TYR A 172 -6.52 11.03 9.25
CA TYR A 172 -7.64 10.26 8.69
C TYR A 172 -8.57 9.78 9.82
N GLN A 173 -9.85 10.17 9.74
CA GLN A 173 -10.88 9.82 10.73
C GLN A 173 -11.91 8.81 10.23
N SER A 174 -11.84 8.47 8.94
CA SER A 174 -12.79 7.61 8.24
C SER A 174 -12.02 6.59 7.41
N ILE A 175 -12.54 5.36 7.41
CA ILE A 175 -12.06 4.28 6.55
C ILE A 175 -12.23 4.68 5.09
N ARG A 176 -13.40 5.21 4.73
CA ARG A 176 -13.71 5.64 3.37
C ARG A 176 -12.72 6.68 2.84
N THR A 177 -12.47 7.75 3.57
CA THR A 177 -11.58 8.83 3.09
C THR A 177 -10.16 8.32 2.85
N PHE A 178 -9.67 7.42 3.70
CA PHE A 178 -8.37 6.81 3.47
C PHE A 178 -8.38 5.91 2.22
N LEU A 179 -9.41 5.07 2.06
CA LEU A 179 -9.52 4.18 0.92
C LEU A 179 -9.64 4.95 -0.42
N GLU A 180 -10.37 6.06 -0.44
CA GLU A 180 -10.45 6.95 -1.60
C GLU A 180 -9.05 7.44 -1.99
N ASP A 181 -8.23 7.87 -1.03
CA ASP A 181 -6.86 8.31 -1.31
C ASP A 181 -5.88 7.15 -1.60
N ALA A 182 -6.13 5.96 -1.07
CA ALA A 182 -5.26 4.78 -1.23
C ALA A 182 -5.45 4.06 -2.56
N ILE A 183 -6.63 4.17 -3.19
CA ILE A 183 -6.88 3.57 -4.50
C ILE A 183 -6.53 4.60 -5.59
N PRO A 184 -5.67 4.23 -6.57
CA PRO A 184 -5.34 5.07 -7.71
C PRO A 184 -6.54 5.72 -8.38
N GLU A 185 -6.44 6.99 -8.77
CA GLU A 185 -7.53 7.76 -9.36
C GLU A 185 -8.13 7.06 -10.61
N SER A 186 -7.27 6.45 -11.42
CA SER A 186 -7.66 5.69 -12.61
C SER A 186 -8.55 4.47 -12.34
N THR A 187 -8.56 3.96 -11.12
CA THR A 187 -9.31 2.76 -10.71
C THR A 187 -10.21 3.00 -9.49
N ARG A 188 -10.30 4.25 -9.05
CA ARG A 188 -11.02 4.62 -7.83
C ARG A 188 -12.53 4.44 -8.03
N PRO A 189 -13.20 3.68 -7.16
CA PRO A 189 -14.65 3.54 -7.23
C PRO A 189 -15.41 4.74 -6.70
N GLU A 190 -16.60 4.97 -7.25
CA GLU A 190 -17.57 5.93 -6.73
C GLU A 190 -18.49 5.26 -5.70
N TRP A 191 -18.03 5.12 -4.45
CA TRP A 191 -18.85 4.54 -3.38
C TRP A 191 -20.03 5.42 -3.00
N ARG A 192 -21.20 4.82 -2.79
CA ARG A 192 -22.37 5.53 -2.24
C ARG A 192 -22.17 5.86 -0.76
N PRO A 193 -22.80 6.93 -0.24
CA PRO A 193 -22.76 7.21 1.20
C PRO A 193 -23.23 6.01 2.02
N GLY A 194 -22.42 5.59 3.00
CA GLY A 194 -22.71 4.46 3.89
C GLY A 194 -22.41 3.08 3.31
N GLU A 195 -21.85 2.99 2.10
CA GLU A 195 -21.43 1.70 1.51
C GLU A 195 -20.22 1.13 2.25
N ILE A 196 -19.16 1.94 2.41
CA ILE A 196 -18.04 1.59 3.30
C ILE A 196 -18.50 1.60 4.75
N SER A 197 -18.29 0.48 5.43
CA SER A 197 -18.55 0.33 6.85
C SER A 197 -17.51 1.11 7.65
N GLU A 198 -18.00 2.00 8.51
CA GLU A 198 -17.18 2.90 9.33
C GLU A 198 -17.03 2.41 10.77
N LEU A 199 -15.99 2.90 11.45
CA LEU A 199 -15.85 2.72 12.89
C LEU A 199 -17.06 3.34 13.60
N LYS A 200 -17.73 2.57 14.46
CA LYS A 200 -18.77 3.13 15.33
C LYS A 200 -18.12 4.21 16.20
N SER A 201 -18.53 5.47 16.00
CA SER A 201 -18.13 6.53 16.91
C SER A 201 -18.52 6.11 18.32
N ALA A 202 -17.57 6.08 19.24
CA ALA A 202 -17.87 5.94 20.65
C ALA A 202 -18.74 7.14 21.05
N ARG A 203 -20.07 7.01 20.93
CA ARG A 203 -20.98 7.97 21.55
C ARG A 203 -20.68 7.93 23.03
N ALA A 204 -20.39 9.10 23.58
CA ALA A 204 -20.33 9.35 25.01
C ALA A 204 -21.48 8.59 25.68
N SER A 205 -21.14 7.55 26.44
CA SER A 205 -22.05 6.88 27.38
C SER A 205 -22.29 7.83 28.56
N GLY A 206 -22.88 8.98 28.26
CA GLY A 206 -23.55 9.86 29.21
C GLY A 206 -25.03 9.52 29.19
N GLU A 207 -25.38 8.28 29.54
CA GLU A 207 -26.70 8.04 30.09
C GLU A 207 -26.68 8.59 31.52
N PRO A 208 -27.57 9.53 31.90
CA PRO A 208 -27.70 9.88 33.29
C PRO A 208 -28.21 8.64 34.03
N ARG A 209 -27.43 8.17 35.01
CA ARG A 209 -27.97 7.32 36.06
C ARG A 209 -29.09 8.09 36.73
N THR A 210 -30.33 7.70 36.45
CA THR A 210 -31.42 7.93 37.38
C THR A 210 -31.25 6.91 38.51
N ASP A 211 -30.45 7.29 39.50
CA ASP A 211 -30.59 6.74 40.83
C ASP A 211 -31.69 7.56 41.54
N ASP A 212 -32.68 6.83 42.06
CA ASP A 212 -33.78 7.18 42.97
C ASP A 212 -34.98 8.02 42.46
#